data_AF-A0AAE0FT99-F1
#
_entry.id   AF-A0AAE0FT99-F1
#
_cell.length_a   1.000
_cell.length_b   1.000
_cell.length_c   1.000
_cell.angle_alpha   90.00
_cell.angle_beta   90.00
_cell.angle_gamma   90.00
#
_symmetry.space_group_name_H-M   'P 1'
#
loop_
_entity.id
_entity.type
_entity.pdbx_description
1 polymer ?
#
loop_
_entity_poly.entity_id
_entity_poly.type
_entity_poly.pdbx_seq_one_letter_code
_entity_poly.pdbx_strand_id
1 'polypeptide(L)'
;MDEFGMGSYNLFSHYGPCINTWRSQPHHEHSIASNPDTTRSVLHEGVLGARVPGGSSGGSAVAVSGGAAFAALGSDTGGSVRTPAAYCGLAGLKPSYGRLSRWGLIAFTSSLDTPGIIANSVADLSLVFRALDGADSLDSSCVAAVEIAECEDHPRWGRLVDGQRTNGLPLQGLRVGVPREYRVEGLSPSALAAWQTAVQALRHAGAELTTVSLPHTRSALSAYYVISPAEASSNLARFDGVRYGQRRYNGSAGQAPEAPEDPSLQAAYARNRTRHFGCEVQRRLLLGTYALSGEQIAEYFHQAQKVRRLVAEDFTKAFEEVDILLTPAAPGPAPLLEEALEQPPAVTYSGDVMTIPASLAGLPALAVPVGVGADDRLPIGVQLIAPRLCDGRLLSVGEALEDCLASEAQHHEDTGLAVFAAR
;
A
#
# COMPACT_ATOMS: atom_id res chain seq x y z
N MET A 1 5.31 -4.00 11.13
CA MET A 1 4.26 -3.14 10.53
C MET A 1 4.09 -1.88 11.36
N ASP A 2 3.55 -0.80 10.76
CA ASP A 2 3.17 0.38 11.52
C ASP A 2 2.06 0.00 12.49
N GLU A 3 2.00 0.70 13.63
CA GLU A 3 1.00 0.42 14.66
C GLU A 3 -0.42 0.49 14.09
N PHE A 4 -1.19 -0.58 14.26
CA PHE A 4 -2.55 -0.73 13.70
C PHE A 4 -2.67 -0.46 12.19
N GLY A 5 -1.59 -0.64 11.42
CA GLY A 5 -1.61 -0.39 9.98
C GLY A 5 -1.56 1.10 9.60
N MET A 6 -1.34 2.00 10.55
CA MET A 6 -1.35 3.45 10.36
C MET A 6 0.06 4.01 10.16
N GLY A 7 0.45 4.18 8.90
CA GLY A 7 1.71 4.79 8.51
C GLY A 7 2.17 4.31 7.14
N SER A 8 2.98 5.13 6.47
CA SER A 8 3.39 4.92 5.08
C SER A 8 4.85 4.47 4.95
N TYR A 9 5.61 4.42 6.06
CA TYR A 9 7.07 4.21 6.06
C TYR A 9 7.60 3.24 7.13
N ASN A 10 6.73 2.63 7.94
CA ASN A 10 7.12 1.75 9.04
C ASN A 10 7.86 2.41 10.20
N LEU A 11 7.58 3.68 10.46
CA LEU A 11 8.22 4.48 11.52
C LEU A 11 7.56 4.28 12.89
N PHE A 12 6.27 3.95 12.92
CA PHE A 12 5.47 3.99 14.15
C PHE A 12 5.37 2.64 14.86
N SER A 13 6.20 1.66 14.49
CA SER A 13 6.16 0.36 15.17
C SER A 13 6.67 0.47 16.61
N HIS A 14 5.89 -0.04 17.56
CA HIS A 14 6.29 -0.12 18.96
C HIS A 14 7.60 -0.92 19.17
N TYR A 15 7.86 -1.89 18.29
CA TYR A 15 9.05 -2.76 18.35
C TYR A 15 10.26 -2.19 17.61
N GLY A 16 10.17 -0.95 17.12
CA GLY A 16 11.20 -0.28 16.34
C GLY A 16 10.95 -0.37 14.82
N PRO A 17 11.46 0.60 14.05
CA PRO A 17 11.22 0.67 12.62
C PRO A 17 11.93 -0.48 11.88
N CYS A 18 11.29 -1.04 10.85
CA CYS A 18 12.00 -1.90 9.92
C CYS A 18 12.91 -1.06 9.00
N ILE A 19 14.02 -1.64 8.58
CA ILE A 19 14.99 -1.01 7.68
C ILE A 19 14.93 -1.74 6.34
N ASN A 20 14.88 -0.98 5.24
CA ASN A 20 14.91 -1.53 3.89
C ASN A 20 16.22 -2.30 3.65
N THR A 21 16.14 -3.42 2.92
CA THR A 21 17.32 -4.19 2.51
C THR A 21 18.17 -3.44 1.49
N TRP A 22 17.58 -2.50 0.76
CA TRP A 22 18.28 -1.55 -0.11
C TRP A 22 18.75 -0.33 0.69
N ARG A 23 19.97 0.12 0.43
CA ARG A 23 20.60 1.27 1.10
C ARG A 23 21.19 2.23 0.09
N SER A 24 21.28 3.50 0.46
CA SER A 24 22.15 4.43 -0.28
C SER A 24 23.60 4.20 0.08
N GLN A 25 24.51 4.50 -0.85
CA GLN A 25 25.92 4.60 -0.48
C GLN A 25 26.08 5.72 0.56
N PRO A 26 26.89 5.52 1.62
CA PRO A 26 27.07 6.52 2.65
C PRO A 26 27.76 7.76 2.04
N HIS A 27 27.00 8.85 1.89
CA HIS A 27 27.57 10.16 1.58
C HIS A 27 27.57 11.00 2.86
N HIS A 28 28.78 11.19 3.40
CA HIS A 28 29.25 12.13 4.43
C HIS A 28 28.38 12.52 5.67
N GLU A 29 29.06 12.40 6.81
CA GLU A 29 28.79 12.87 8.18
C GLU A 29 27.82 14.07 8.33
N HIS A 30 26.59 13.79 8.75
CA HIS A 30 25.75 14.76 9.46
C HIS A 30 25.58 14.33 10.92
N SER A 31 26.01 15.22 11.83
CA SER A 31 25.94 15.06 13.29
C SER A 31 24.48 15.17 13.76
N ILE A 32 23.99 14.14 14.44
CA ILE A 32 22.62 14.06 14.94
C ILE A 32 22.47 14.90 16.22
N ALA A 33 21.58 15.89 16.20
CA ALA A 33 21.14 16.60 17.40
C ALA A 33 20.11 15.78 18.18
N SER A 34 20.39 15.50 19.46
CA SER A 34 19.54 14.71 20.34
C SER A 34 18.29 15.48 20.80
N ASN A 35 17.09 14.94 20.56
CA ASN A 35 15.83 15.40 21.13
C ASN A 35 15.15 14.22 21.89
N PRO A 36 14.85 14.34 23.20
CA PRO A 36 14.52 13.21 24.07
C PRO A 36 13.11 12.59 23.94
N ASP A 37 12.20 13.12 23.13
CA ASP A 37 10.77 12.72 23.15
C ASP A 37 10.27 11.83 22.00
N THR A 38 11.16 11.24 21.21
CA THR A 38 10.81 10.19 20.23
C THR A 38 11.64 8.93 20.45
N THR A 39 11.37 7.84 19.74
CA THR A 39 12.10 6.56 19.64
C THR A 39 13.61 6.68 19.28
N ARG A 40 14.21 7.84 19.51
CA ARG A 40 15.52 8.36 19.09
C ARG A 40 16.74 7.78 19.82
N SER A 41 16.60 6.88 20.79
CA SER A 41 17.76 6.35 21.53
C SER A 41 18.41 5.09 20.93
N VAL A 42 17.94 4.58 19.78
CA VAL A 42 18.39 3.28 19.24
C VAL A 42 19.17 3.39 17.91
N LEU A 43 19.46 4.60 17.42
CA LEU A 43 20.17 4.77 16.16
C LEU A 43 21.69 4.73 16.38
N HIS A 44 22.26 3.51 16.39
CA HIS A 44 23.71 3.27 16.31
C HIS A 44 24.25 3.52 14.88
N GLU A 45 25.58 3.59 14.73
CA GLU A 45 26.35 3.80 13.48
C GLU A 45 25.92 2.94 12.26
N GLY A 46 25.10 1.90 12.43
CA GLY A 46 24.55 1.05 11.37
C GLY A 46 23.36 1.63 10.57
N VAL A 47 22.91 2.85 10.87
CA VAL A 47 21.71 3.50 10.28
C VAL A 47 22.03 4.56 9.21
N LEU A 48 23.29 4.98 9.06
CA LEU A 48 23.69 5.91 7.99
C LEU A 48 23.33 5.33 6.61
N GLY A 49 22.60 6.10 5.80
CA GLY A 49 22.10 5.67 4.49
C GLY A 49 20.96 4.65 4.52
N ALA A 50 20.37 4.38 5.70
CA ALA A 50 19.20 3.52 5.83
C ALA A 50 17.99 4.14 5.15
N ARG A 51 17.22 3.30 4.46
CA ARG A 51 16.02 3.68 3.73
C ARG A 51 14.80 3.08 4.43
N VAL A 52 13.66 3.76 4.34
CA VAL A 52 12.39 3.21 4.82
C VAL A 52 11.94 2.06 3.89
N PRO A 53 11.35 0.99 4.42
CA PRO A 53 10.82 -0.09 3.59
C PRO A 53 9.43 0.20 3.04
N GLY A 54 8.86 1.38 3.32
CA GLY A 54 7.45 1.69 3.07
C GLY A 54 6.55 1.13 4.17
N GLY A 55 5.26 1.42 4.11
CA GLY A 55 4.32 1.07 5.16
C GLY A 55 2.87 0.97 4.69
N SER A 56 2.01 0.32 5.46
CA SER A 56 2.29 -0.19 6.80
C SER A 56 2.89 -1.60 6.85
N SER A 57 2.87 -2.37 5.75
CA SER A 57 3.41 -3.75 5.69
C SER A 57 4.91 -3.82 5.41
N GLY A 58 5.69 -2.82 5.87
CA GLY A 58 7.14 -2.75 5.62
C GLY A 58 7.92 -3.97 6.11
N GLY A 59 7.57 -4.51 7.27
CA GLY A 59 8.19 -5.74 7.79
C GLY A 59 7.95 -6.97 6.90
N SER A 60 6.76 -7.09 6.28
CA SER A 60 6.45 -8.15 5.32
C SER A 60 7.33 -8.04 4.07
N ALA A 61 7.51 -6.81 3.56
CA ALA A 61 8.39 -6.56 2.42
C ALA A 61 9.86 -6.89 2.76
N VAL A 62 10.36 -6.44 3.91
CA VAL A 62 11.74 -6.74 4.36
C VAL A 62 11.97 -8.24 4.56
N ALA A 63 10.99 -8.97 5.09
CA ALA A 63 11.12 -10.42 5.25
C ALA A 63 11.29 -11.15 3.90
N VAL A 64 10.57 -10.71 2.86
CA VAL A 64 10.67 -11.27 1.51
C VAL A 64 11.94 -10.82 0.81
N SER A 65 12.24 -9.51 0.80
CA SER A 65 13.43 -8.97 0.12
C SER A 65 14.74 -9.43 0.77
N GLY A 66 14.72 -9.71 2.08
CA GLY A 66 15.84 -10.29 2.81
C GLY A 66 15.97 -11.81 2.70
N GLY A 67 15.06 -12.49 1.99
CA GLY A 67 15.08 -13.94 1.80
C GLY A 67 14.69 -14.75 3.05
N ALA A 68 14.09 -14.13 4.06
CA ALA A 68 13.61 -14.81 5.26
C ALA A 68 12.26 -15.52 5.04
N ALA A 69 11.50 -15.10 4.02
CA ALA A 69 10.25 -15.72 3.62
C ALA A 69 10.12 -15.80 2.08
N PHE A 70 9.47 -16.86 1.59
CA PHE A 70 9.13 -17.01 0.16
C PHE A 70 8.16 -15.93 -0.31
N ALA A 71 7.10 -15.71 0.48
CA ALA A 71 6.12 -14.66 0.33
C ALA A 71 5.62 -14.26 1.73
N ALA A 72 5.02 -13.09 1.85
CA ALA A 72 4.46 -12.60 3.09
C ALA A 72 3.08 -11.98 2.88
N LEU A 73 2.23 -12.10 3.89
CA LEU A 73 0.95 -11.40 3.94
C LEU A 73 1.15 -9.98 4.50
N GLY A 74 0.33 -9.07 4.02
CA GLY A 74 0.17 -7.73 4.55
C GLY A 74 -1.29 -7.32 4.53
N SER A 75 -1.56 -6.08 4.95
CA SER A 75 -2.85 -5.44 4.77
C SER A 75 -2.64 -4.17 3.94
N ASP A 76 -3.50 -3.93 2.97
CA ASP A 76 -3.47 -2.74 2.13
C ASP A 76 -4.80 -1.97 2.27
N THR A 77 -4.72 -0.84 2.96
CA THR A 77 -5.86 0.07 3.16
C THR A 77 -5.81 1.25 2.18
N GLY A 78 -4.61 1.79 1.93
CA GLY A 78 -4.39 2.92 1.05
C GLY A 78 -3.12 2.82 0.20
N GLY A 79 -2.48 1.65 0.14
CA GLY A 79 -1.15 1.44 -0.46
C GLY A 79 -0.25 0.54 0.36
N SER A 80 -0.72 0.03 1.49
CA SER A 80 0.12 -0.57 2.52
C SER A 80 0.75 -1.92 2.20
N VAL A 81 0.49 -2.48 1.01
CA VAL A 81 1.24 -3.60 0.41
C VAL A 81 2.03 -3.14 -0.81
N ARG A 82 1.40 -2.32 -1.67
CA ARG A 82 1.98 -1.85 -2.93
C ARG A 82 3.16 -0.90 -2.74
N THR A 83 3.08 0.06 -1.82
CA THR A 83 4.16 1.00 -1.51
C THR A 83 5.39 0.25 -0.95
N PRO A 84 5.26 -0.64 0.06
CA PRO A 84 6.40 -1.45 0.50
C PRO A 84 7.01 -2.33 -0.58
N ALA A 85 6.18 -2.95 -1.42
CA ALA A 85 6.67 -3.78 -2.52
C ALA A 85 7.50 -2.96 -3.51
N ALA A 86 7.00 -1.79 -3.92
CA ALA A 86 7.74 -0.88 -4.80
C ALA A 86 9.07 -0.43 -4.19
N TYR A 87 9.08 -0.04 -2.92
CA TYR A 87 10.29 0.42 -2.22
C TYR A 87 11.33 -0.66 -1.98
N CYS A 88 10.91 -1.92 -1.87
CA CYS A 88 11.82 -3.05 -1.62
C CYS A 88 12.19 -3.83 -2.90
N GLY A 89 11.68 -3.40 -4.07
CA GLY A 89 11.94 -4.09 -5.35
C GLY A 89 11.30 -5.47 -5.41
N LEU A 90 10.04 -5.55 -5.02
CA LEU A 90 9.21 -6.75 -4.95
C LEU A 90 7.91 -6.56 -5.72
N ALA A 91 7.22 -7.66 -5.99
CA ALA A 91 5.84 -7.64 -6.45
C ALA A 91 4.87 -7.57 -5.25
N GLY A 92 3.81 -6.78 -5.37
CA GLY A 92 2.81 -6.61 -4.30
C GLY A 92 1.38 -6.55 -4.82
N LEU A 93 0.55 -7.52 -4.44
CA LEU A 93 -0.86 -7.58 -4.82
C LEU A 93 -1.74 -7.07 -3.68
N LYS A 94 -2.56 -6.06 -4.00
CA LYS A 94 -3.81 -5.79 -3.31
C LYS A 94 -4.97 -6.34 -4.15
N PRO A 95 -5.64 -7.42 -3.73
CA PRO A 95 -6.81 -7.94 -4.43
C PRO A 95 -7.99 -6.96 -4.48
N SER A 96 -9.04 -7.35 -5.18
CA SER A 96 -10.34 -6.69 -5.11
C SER A 96 -10.87 -6.69 -3.68
N TYR A 97 -11.54 -5.60 -3.28
CA TYR A 97 -12.17 -5.57 -1.96
C TYR A 97 -13.25 -6.67 -1.85
N GLY A 98 -13.10 -7.52 -0.83
CA GLY A 98 -13.93 -8.69 -0.57
C GLY A 98 -13.49 -9.96 -1.29
N ARG A 99 -12.35 -9.97 -2.01
CA ARG A 99 -11.81 -11.18 -2.65
C ARG A 99 -11.17 -12.14 -1.65
N LEU A 100 -10.37 -11.60 -0.72
CA LEU A 100 -9.80 -12.35 0.40
C LEU A 100 -10.50 -11.96 1.69
N SER A 101 -10.78 -12.94 2.55
CA SER A 101 -11.46 -12.73 3.82
C SER A 101 -10.70 -11.82 4.76
N ARG A 102 -11.42 -10.87 5.37
CA ARG A 102 -10.92 -10.00 6.44
C ARG A 102 -11.16 -10.61 7.82
N TRP A 103 -11.79 -11.78 7.91
CA TRP A 103 -11.98 -12.44 9.20
C TRP A 103 -10.62 -12.81 9.80
N GLY A 104 -10.35 -12.31 11.01
CA GLY A 104 -9.04 -12.43 11.66
C GLY A 104 -8.08 -11.27 11.40
N LEU A 105 -8.35 -10.39 10.42
CA LEU A 105 -7.62 -9.14 10.24
C LEU A 105 -8.08 -8.11 11.29
N ILE A 106 -7.13 -7.54 12.04
CA ILE A 106 -7.43 -6.43 12.96
C ILE A 106 -7.74 -5.19 12.11
N ALA A 107 -9.02 -4.82 12.06
CA ALA A 107 -9.49 -3.74 11.20
C ALA A 107 -8.91 -2.37 11.60
N PHE A 108 -8.29 -1.71 10.62
CA PHE A 108 -8.02 -0.28 10.61
C PHE A 108 -9.22 0.45 10.01
N THR A 109 -9.48 0.25 8.70
CA THR A 109 -10.58 0.87 7.96
C THR A 109 -11.40 -0.20 7.25
N SER A 110 -12.49 -0.64 7.87
CA SER A 110 -13.32 -1.76 7.43
C SER A 110 -13.77 -1.69 5.96
N SER A 111 -14.01 -0.50 5.41
CA SER A 111 -14.46 -0.33 4.03
C SER A 111 -13.32 -0.30 2.99
N LEU A 112 -12.07 -0.38 3.42
CA LEU A 112 -10.87 -0.28 2.56
C LEU A 112 -9.85 -1.40 2.79
N ASP A 113 -9.71 -1.88 4.03
CA ASP A 113 -8.75 -2.91 4.42
C ASP A 113 -8.89 -4.13 3.52
N THR A 114 -7.81 -4.49 2.85
CA THR A 114 -7.75 -5.68 2.01
C THR A 114 -6.51 -6.49 2.41
N PRO A 115 -6.63 -7.79 2.77
CA PRO A 115 -5.47 -8.66 2.90
C PRO A 115 -4.73 -8.70 1.57
N GLY A 116 -3.42 -8.48 1.59
CA GLY A 116 -2.60 -8.45 0.39
C GLY A 116 -1.37 -9.33 0.54
N ILE A 117 -0.66 -9.49 -0.56
CA ILE A 117 0.43 -10.46 -0.71
C ILE A 117 1.65 -9.72 -1.24
N ILE A 118 2.82 -10.01 -0.68
CA ILE A 118 4.12 -9.53 -1.16
C ILE A 118 4.98 -10.76 -1.48
N ALA A 119 5.61 -10.78 -2.65
CA ALA A 119 6.50 -11.85 -3.09
C ALA A 119 7.61 -11.32 -4.02
N ASN A 120 8.56 -12.17 -4.38
CA ASN A 120 9.68 -11.80 -5.25
C ASN A 120 9.28 -11.60 -6.73
N SER A 121 8.22 -12.28 -7.18
CA SER A 121 7.72 -12.23 -8.56
C SER A 121 6.20 -12.20 -8.58
N VAL A 122 5.61 -11.82 -9.72
CA VAL A 122 4.15 -11.89 -9.90
C VAL A 122 3.67 -13.35 -9.94
N ALA A 123 4.48 -14.27 -10.47
CA ALA A 123 4.18 -15.70 -10.47
C ALA A 123 4.05 -16.27 -9.04
N ASP A 124 4.91 -15.85 -8.12
CA ASP A 124 4.83 -16.26 -6.71
C ASP A 124 3.58 -15.66 -6.03
N LEU A 125 3.22 -14.41 -6.36
CA LEU A 125 1.97 -13.82 -5.90
C LEU A 125 0.77 -14.64 -6.37
N SER A 126 0.75 -15.04 -7.65
CA SER A 126 -0.30 -15.88 -8.23
C SER A 126 -0.45 -17.21 -7.49
N LEU A 127 0.66 -17.84 -7.08
CA LEU A 127 0.63 -19.10 -6.33
C LEU A 127 -0.02 -18.91 -4.96
N VAL A 128 0.41 -17.89 -4.21
CA VAL A 128 -0.12 -17.61 -2.86
C VAL A 128 -1.57 -17.14 -2.94
N PHE A 129 -1.91 -16.32 -3.92
CA PHE A 129 -3.28 -15.84 -4.14
C PHE A 129 -4.25 -16.99 -4.30
N ARG A 130 -3.96 -17.98 -5.16
CA ARG A 130 -4.81 -19.16 -5.36
C ARG A 130 -5.02 -19.99 -4.09
N ALA A 131 -4.06 -19.98 -3.17
CA ALA A 131 -4.17 -20.71 -1.90
C ALA A 131 -5.07 -19.99 -0.88
N LEU A 132 -5.21 -18.67 -1.00
CA LEU A 132 -5.99 -17.83 -0.08
C LEU A 132 -7.38 -17.48 -0.63
N ASP A 133 -7.52 -17.48 -1.95
CA ASP A 133 -8.72 -17.05 -2.65
C ASP A 133 -9.90 -17.98 -2.37
N GLY A 134 -11.04 -17.39 -2.04
CA GLY A 134 -12.25 -18.12 -1.69
C GLY A 134 -13.21 -17.32 -0.82
N ALA A 135 -14.51 -17.56 -1.03
CA ALA A 135 -15.54 -16.98 -0.19
C ALA A 135 -15.47 -17.53 1.25
N ASP A 136 -15.65 -16.65 2.24
CA ASP A 136 -15.66 -17.01 3.65
C ASP A 136 -16.98 -16.57 4.31
N SER A 137 -17.71 -17.53 4.87
CA SER A 137 -18.98 -17.27 5.58
C SER A 137 -18.82 -16.46 6.86
N LEU A 138 -17.61 -16.36 7.42
CA LEU A 138 -17.32 -15.58 8.63
C LEU A 138 -17.09 -14.08 8.34
N ASP A 139 -16.93 -13.71 7.06
CA ASP A 139 -16.81 -12.33 6.61
C ASP A 139 -17.96 -11.98 5.66
N SER A 140 -18.96 -11.25 6.15
CA SER A 140 -20.10 -10.81 5.35
C SER A 140 -19.75 -9.85 4.20
N SER A 141 -18.52 -9.34 4.15
CA SER A 141 -18.01 -8.51 3.04
C SER A 141 -17.29 -9.32 1.96
N CYS A 142 -17.06 -10.62 2.19
CA CYS A 142 -16.55 -11.49 1.15
C CYS A 142 -17.54 -11.57 -0.02
N VAL A 143 -16.98 -11.51 -1.23
CA VAL A 143 -17.74 -11.62 -2.47
C VAL A 143 -18.20 -13.06 -2.63
N ALA A 144 -19.42 -13.24 -3.12
CA ALA A 144 -19.95 -14.57 -3.37
C ALA A 144 -19.16 -15.29 -4.47
N ALA A 145 -18.97 -16.60 -4.33
CA ALA A 145 -18.25 -17.41 -5.31
C ALA A 145 -18.86 -17.32 -6.73
N VAL A 146 -20.17 -17.09 -6.85
CA VAL A 146 -20.85 -16.89 -8.14
C VAL A 146 -20.38 -15.62 -8.86
N GLU A 147 -20.27 -14.50 -8.15
CA GLU A 147 -19.82 -13.22 -8.74
C GLU A 147 -18.35 -13.31 -9.20
N ILE A 148 -17.53 -14.07 -8.45
CA ILE A 148 -16.15 -14.38 -8.80
C ILE A 148 -16.09 -15.16 -10.11
N ALA A 149 -16.85 -16.26 -10.21
CA ALA A 149 -16.87 -17.12 -11.39
C ALA A 149 -17.39 -16.38 -12.63
N GLU A 150 -18.44 -15.57 -12.49
CA GLU A 150 -18.98 -14.75 -13.58
C GLU A 150 -17.93 -13.81 -14.18
N CYS A 151 -17.06 -13.22 -13.36
CA CYS A 151 -15.98 -12.37 -13.85
C CYS A 151 -14.85 -13.18 -14.51
N GLU A 152 -14.53 -14.36 -13.98
CA GLU A 152 -13.47 -15.23 -14.52
C GLU A 152 -13.84 -15.81 -15.89
N ASP A 153 -15.11 -16.14 -16.09
CA ASP A 153 -15.64 -16.65 -17.36
C ASP A 153 -15.91 -15.53 -18.39
N HIS A 154 -15.86 -14.27 -17.97
CA HIS A 154 -16.19 -13.15 -18.84
C HIS A 154 -15.13 -12.98 -19.95
N PRO A 155 -15.49 -12.99 -21.24
CA PRO A 155 -14.51 -13.00 -22.34
C PRO A 155 -13.62 -11.75 -22.38
N ARG A 156 -14.13 -10.61 -21.90
CA ARG A 156 -13.38 -9.35 -21.79
C ARG A 156 -12.86 -9.07 -20.38
N TRP A 157 -13.11 -9.88 -19.35
CA TRP A 157 -12.68 -9.54 -17.97
C TRP A 157 -11.96 -10.67 -17.24
N GLY A 158 -12.18 -11.90 -17.69
CA GLY A 158 -11.47 -13.08 -17.26
C GLY A 158 -9.97 -13.03 -17.53
N ARG A 159 -9.30 -14.05 -17.00
CA ARG A 159 -7.86 -14.26 -17.15
C ARG A 159 -7.46 -14.26 -18.62
N LEU A 160 -6.29 -13.70 -18.94
CA LEU A 160 -5.71 -13.88 -20.26
C LEU A 160 -5.29 -15.34 -20.41
N VAL A 161 -5.79 -16.00 -21.47
CA VAL A 161 -5.46 -17.40 -21.79
C VAL A 161 -4.68 -17.42 -23.09
N ASP A 162 -3.64 -18.25 -23.16
CA ASP A 162 -2.68 -18.32 -24.28
C ASP A 162 -3.32 -18.51 -25.67
N GLY A 163 -4.54 -19.03 -25.73
CA GLY A 163 -5.32 -19.21 -26.96
C GLY A 163 -5.90 -17.93 -27.58
N GLN A 164 -5.81 -16.76 -26.92
CA GLN A 164 -6.22 -15.46 -27.47
C GLN A 164 -5.08 -14.68 -28.13
N ARG A 165 -3.87 -15.26 -28.20
CA ARG A 165 -2.67 -14.64 -28.78
C ARG A 165 -2.71 -14.69 -30.31
N THR A 166 -3.14 -13.61 -30.95
CA THR A 166 -2.91 -13.44 -32.39
C THR A 166 -1.50 -12.89 -32.60
N ASN A 167 -0.71 -13.47 -33.53
CA ASN A 167 0.67 -13.07 -33.88
C ASN A 167 1.79 -13.43 -32.87
N GLY A 168 1.50 -14.20 -31.82
CA GLY A 168 2.53 -14.75 -30.92
C GLY A 168 3.06 -13.79 -29.84
N LEU A 169 2.61 -12.53 -29.80
CA LEU A 169 2.93 -11.59 -28.72
C LEU A 169 2.02 -11.82 -27.50
N PRO A 170 2.54 -11.69 -26.26
CA PRO A 170 1.83 -12.13 -25.06
C PRO A 170 0.64 -11.25 -24.67
N LEU A 171 0.60 -9.97 -25.08
CA LEU A 171 -0.43 -8.99 -24.70
C LEU A 171 -1.13 -8.34 -25.91
N GLN A 172 -1.11 -9.01 -27.07
CA GLN A 172 -1.72 -8.47 -28.30
C GLN A 172 -3.18 -8.04 -28.09
N GLY A 173 -3.48 -6.78 -28.40
CA GLY A 173 -4.83 -6.22 -28.36
C GLY A 173 -5.35 -5.85 -26.96
N LEU A 174 -4.54 -6.02 -25.91
CA LEU A 174 -4.87 -5.52 -24.57
C LEU A 174 -4.87 -3.99 -24.58
N ARG A 175 -5.97 -3.35 -24.15
CA ARG A 175 -6.02 -1.88 -24.04
C ARG A 175 -5.57 -1.43 -22.67
N VAL A 176 -4.53 -0.60 -22.62
CA VAL A 176 -3.93 -0.11 -21.39
C VAL A 176 -4.09 1.41 -21.32
N GLY A 177 -4.75 1.89 -20.27
CA GLY A 177 -4.92 3.31 -20.00
C GLY A 177 -3.75 3.88 -19.21
N VAL A 178 -3.28 5.05 -19.60
CA VAL A 178 -2.25 5.84 -18.89
C VAL A 178 -2.91 7.13 -18.37
N PRO A 179 -3.31 7.20 -17.08
CA PRO A 179 -4.00 8.36 -16.55
C PRO A 179 -3.10 9.59 -16.49
N ARG A 180 -3.54 10.71 -17.07
CA ARG A 180 -2.76 11.97 -17.06
C ARG A 180 -2.59 12.57 -15.66
N GLU A 181 -3.56 12.39 -14.78
CA GLU A 181 -3.58 12.97 -13.42
C GLU A 181 -2.57 12.32 -12.46
N TYR A 182 -1.98 11.17 -12.83
CA TYR A 182 -0.92 10.50 -12.06
C TYR A 182 0.47 11.13 -12.27
N ARG A 183 0.58 12.13 -13.15
CA ARG A 183 1.73 13.05 -13.19
C ARG A 183 1.60 14.08 -12.07
N VAL A 184 1.69 13.61 -10.83
CA VAL A 184 1.56 14.44 -9.64
C VAL A 184 2.78 15.34 -9.45
N GLU A 185 2.60 16.41 -8.70
CA GLU A 185 3.72 17.23 -8.23
C GLU A 185 4.65 16.38 -7.33
N GLY A 186 5.96 16.48 -7.54
CA GLY A 186 6.94 15.68 -6.80
C GLY A 186 7.20 14.28 -7.35
N LEU A 187 6.66 13.92 -8.53
CA LEU A 187 7.06 12.71 -9.23
C LEU A 187 8.56 12.78 -9.62
N SER A 188 9.37 11.90 -9.05
CA SER A 188 10.81 11.85 -9.28
C SER A 188 11.15 11.45 -10.73
N PRO A 189 12.34 11.85 -11.23
CA PRO A 189 12.81 11.41 -12.55
C PRO A 189 12.88 9.88 -12.69
N SER A 190 13.31 9.16 -11.65
CA SER A 190 13.40 7.69 -11.69
C SER A 190 12.03 7.02 -11.74
N ALA A 191 11.02 7.54 -11.02
CA ALA A 191 9.64 7.07 -11.14
C ALA A 191 9.04 7.35 -12.54
N LEU A 192 9.31 8.52 -13.11
CA LEU A 192 8.87 8.85 -14.47
C LEU A 192 9.52 7.94 -15.51
N ALA A 193 10.83 7.71 -15.41
CA ALA A 193 11.56 6.81 -16.28
C ALA A 193 11.00 5.39 -16.19
N ALA A 194 10.71 4.88 -14.98
CA ALA A 194 10.20 3.53 -14.81
C ALA A 194 8.80 3.37 -15.40
N TRP A 195 7.96 4.40 -15.27
CA TRP A 195 6.66 4.43 -15.90
C TRP A 195 6.77 4.42 -17.44
N GLN A 196 7.72 5.16 -18.00
CA GLN A 196 8.00 5.15 -19.44
C GLN A 196 8.54 3.80 -19.94
N THR A 197 9.44 3.16 -19.18
CA THR A 197 9.95 1.82 -19.51
C THR A 197 8.81 0.80 -19.52
N ALA A 198 7.95 0.79 -18.51
CA ALA A 198 6.78 -0.10 -18.47
C ALA A 198 5.81 0.17 -19.64
N VAL A 199 5.62 1.44 -20.04
CA VAL A 199 4.84 1.80 -21.23
C VAL A 199 5.44 1.17 -22.49
N GLN A 200 6.76 1.19 -22.67
CA GLN A 200 7.40 0.59 -23.84
C GLN A 200 7.35 -0.94 -23.80
N ALA A 201 7.63 -1.55 -22.65
CA ALA A 201 7.56 -3.00 -22.48
C ALA A 201 6.16 -3.55 -22.84
N LEU A 202 5.08 -2.89 -22.39
CA LEU A 202 3.72 -3.27 -22.75
C LEU A 202 3.44 -3.10 -24.25
N ARG A 203 3.96 -2.05 -24.89
CA ARG A 203 3.83 -1.86 -26.35
C ARG A 203 4.56 -2.95 -27.13
N HIS A 204 5.78 -3.30 -26.74
CA HIS A 204 6.55 -4.40 -27.34
C HIS A 204 5.84 -5.75 -27.15
N ALA A 205 5.14 -5.93 -26.04
CA ALA A 205 4.28 -7.08 -25.77
C ALA A 205 2.99 -7.12 -26.61
N GLY A 206 2.70 -6.08 -27.41
CA GLY A 206 1.53 -6.00 -28.29
C GLY A 206 0.31 -5.27 -27.71
N ALA A 207 0.43 -4.63 -26.54
CA ALA A 207 -0.66 -3.88 -25.94
C ALA A 207 -0.87 -2.50 -26.60
N GLU A 208 -2.11 -2.04 -26.62
CA GLU A 208 -2.53 -0.74 -27.14
C GLU A 208 -2.64 0.28 -25.99
N LEU A 209 -1.75 1.28 -25.98
CA LEU A 209 -1.68 2.26 -24.89
C LEU A 209 -2.36 3.57 -25.27
N THR A 210 -3.34 4.00 -24.46
CA THR A 210 -4.09 5.24 -24.64
C THR A 210 -4.06 6.10 -23.38
N THR A 211 -3.97 7.42 -23.53
CA THR A 211 -4.07 8.35 -22.38
C THR A 211 -5.53 8.47 -21.94
N VAL A 212 -5.81 8.30 -20.65
CA VAL A 212 -7.16 8.44 -20.05
C VAL A 212 -7.20 9.55 -18.99
N SER A 213 -8.38 9.81 -18.44
CA SER A 213 -8.59 10.82 -17.38
C SER A 213 -9.22 10.23 -16.14
N LEU A 214 -8.66 10.59 -14.98
CA LEU A 214 -9.22 10.33 -13.65
C LEU A 214 -9.23 11.65 -12.85
N PRO A 215 -10.12 12.61 -13.16
CA PRO A 215 -10.06 13.99 -12.67
C PRO A 215 -10.16 14.14 -11.14
N HIS A 216 -10.79 13.20 -10.44
CA HIS A 216 -10.96 13.22 -8.99
C HIS A 216 -9.79 12.59 -8.23
N THR A 217 -8.76 12.09 -8.92
CA THR A 217 -7.52 11.56 -8.31
C THR A 217 -6.93 12.53 -7.29
N ARG A 218 -6.90 13.83 -7.61
CA ARG A 218 -6.41 14.90 -6.72
C ARG A 218 -7.15 15.03 -5.38
N SER A 219 -8.40 14.59 -5.32
CA SER A 219 -9.25 14.67 -4.13
C SER A 219 -9.25 13.37 -3.32
N ALA A 220 -8.70 12.29 -3.88
CA ALA A 220 -8.69 10.97 -3.27
C ALA A 220 -7.92 10.97 -1.93
N LEU A 221 -6.75 11.64 -1.88
CA LEU A 221 -5.95 11.74 -0.66
C LEU A 221 -6.77 12.33 0.50
N SER A 222 -7.37 13.50 0.29
CA SER A 222 -8.17 14.17 1.32
C SER A 222 -9.37 13.32 1.76
N ALA A 223 -10.07 12.66 0.82
CA ALA A 223 -11.20 11.79 1.16
C ALA A 223 -10.77 10.59 2.00
N TYR A 224 -9.66 9.93 1.65
CA TYR A 224 -9.09 8.83 2.42
C TYR A 224 -8.71 9.26 3.84
N TYR A 225 -8.06 10.42 3.98
CA TYR A 225 -7.64 10.95 5.28
C TYR A 225 -8.81 11.50 6.14
N VAL A 226 -10.05 11.44 5.65
CA VAL A 226 -11.27 11.62 6.45
C VAL A 226 -11.96 10.30 6.74
N ILE A 227 -12.12 9.44 5.72
CA ILE A 227 -12.81 8.15 5.85
C ILE A 227 -12.05 7.20 6.78
N SER A 228 -10.74 7.00 6.54
CA SER A 228 -9.95 6.01 7.26
C SER A 228 -9.84 6.34 8.75
N PRO A 229 -9.52 7.58 9.17
CA PRO A 229 -9.52 7.92 10.59
C PRO A 229 -10.91 7.80 11.23
N ALA A 230 -11.98 8.19 10.53
CA ALA A 230 -13.35 8.08 11.02
C ALA A 230 -13.70 6.61 11.34
N GLU A 231 -13.49 5.69 10.42
CA GLU A 231 -13.73 4.27 10.67
C GLU A 231 -12.79 3.71 11.75
N ALA A 232 -11.51 4.09 11.74
CA ALA A 232 -10.55 3.67 12.76
C ALA A 232 -10.97 4.10 14.18
N SER A 233 -11.52 5.30 14.33
CA SER A 233 -12.01 5.81 15.62
C SER A 233 -13.07 4.89 16.24
N SER A 234 -13.89 4.25 15.40
CA SER A 234 -14.89 3.25 15.80
C SER A 234 -14.27 1.85 15.94
N ASN A 235 -13.50 1.39 14.95
CA ASN A 235 -12.92 0.04 14.92
C ASN A 235 -12.01 -0.23 16.12
N LEU A 236 -11.17 0.74 16.48
CA LEU A 236 -10.22 0.66 17.60
C LEU A 236 -10.85 1.04 18.95
N ALA A 237 -12.12 1.46 19.00
CA ALA A 237 -12.81 1.73 20.27
C ALA A 237 -12.87 0.49 21.18
N ARG A 238 -12.82 -0.72 20.59
CA ARG A 238 -12.82 -2.00 21.31
C ARG A 238 -11.58 -2.25 22.17
N PHE A 239 -10.47 -1.54 21.91
CA PHE A 239 -9.23 -1.65 22.68
C PHE A 239 -9.30 -0.72 23.89
N ASP A 240 -9.88 -1.27 24.95
CA ASP A 240 -10.22 -0.58 26.19
C ASP A 240 -9.49 -1.16 27.41
N GLY A 241 -8.80 -2.31 27.24
CA GLY A 241 -8.06 -3.01 28.29
C GLY A 241 -8.94 -3.80 29.27
N VAL A 242 -10.23 -3.99 28.98
CA VAL A 242 -11.17 -4.73 29.84
C VAL A 242 -11.19 -6.21 29.52
N ARG A 243 -11.38 -6.57 28.23
CA ARG A 243 -11.47 -7.98 27.79
C ARG A 243 -10.12 -8.58 27.43
N TYR A 244 -9.27 -7.77 26.79
CA TYR A 244 -7.98 -8.18 26.25
C TYR A 244 -7.13 -6.94 25.95
N GLY A 245 -5.88 -7.15 25.55
CA GLY A 245 -4.94 -6.06 25.31
C GLY A 245 -4.51 -5.42 26.63
N GLN A 246 -3.84 -4.28 26.55
CA GLN A 246 -3.10 -3.85 27.72
C GLN A 246 -4.00 -3.18 28.74
N ARG A 247 -3.87 -3.66 29.98
CA ARG A 247 -4.02 -2.91 31.23
C ARG A 247 -3.24 -3.68 32.31
N ARG A 248 -2.13 -3.15 32.84
CA ARG A 248 -1.66 -3.53 34.18
C ARG A 248 -1.13 -2.31 34.93
N TYR A 249 -1.70 -2.11 36.10
CA TYR A 249 -1.31 -1.08 37.07
C TYR A 249 -0.77 -1.82 38.29
N ASN A 250 0.56 -1.86 38.43
CA ASN A 250 1.42 -1.95 39.64
C ASN A 250 2.87 -1.61 39.21
N GLY A 251 3.61 -0.91 40.08
CA GLY A 251 5.01 -0.50 39.88
C GLY A 251 5.98 -1.68 39.84
N SER A 252 7.25 -1.36 39.58
CA SER A 252 8.42 -2.25 39.66
C SER A 252 8.25 -3.32 40.75
N ALA A 253 8.62 -4.58 40.43
CA ALA A 253 8.49 -5.72 41.34
C ALA A 253 8.78 -5.34 42.80
N GLY A 254 7.75 -5.32 43.66
CA GLY A 254 7.88 -5.07 45.11
C GLY A 254 7.19 -3.82 45.66
N GLN A 255 6.56 -2.94 44.86
CA GLN A 255 5.80 -1.80 45.38
C GLN A 255 4.29 -1.98 45.21
N ALA A 256 3.53 -1.71 46.28
CA ALA A 256 2.08 -1.56 46.19
C ALA A 256 1.74 -0.42 45.23
N PRO A 257 0.72 -0.57 44.35
CA PRO A 257 0.34 0.51 43.45
C PRO A 257 -0.06 1.74 44.26
N GLU A 258 0.45 2.90 43.88
CA GLU A 258 -0.23 4.15 44.21
C GLU A 258 -1.63 4.12 43.60
N ALA A 259 -2.64 4.42 44.41
CA ALA A 259 -4.01 4.53 43.93
C ALA A 259 -4.06 5.64 42.87
N PRO A 260 -4.67 5.40 41.69
CA PRO A 260 -4.77 6.44 40.66
C PRO A 260 -5.54 7.65 41.19
N GLU A 261 -5.12 8.85 40.80
CA GLU A 261 -5.77 10.12 41.21
C GLU A 261 -7.29 10.13 40.93
N ASP A 262 -7.70 9.59 39.78
CA ASP A 262 -9.11 9.33 39.45
C ASP A 262 -9.36 7.81 39.28
N PRO A 263 -10.09 7.17 40.22
CA PRO A 263 -10.45 5.76 40.13
C PRO A 263 -11.63 5.48 39.18
N SER A 264 -12.21 6.49 38.52
CA SER A 264 -13.34 6.33 37.62
C SER A 264 -13.05 5.39 36.44
N LEU A 265 -14.11 4.73 35.94
CA LEU A 265 -14.02 3.87 34.76
C LEU A 265 -13.64 4.69 33.51
N GLN A 266 -14.12 5.93 33.42
CA GLN A 266 -13.78 6.86 32.35
C GLN A 266 -12.28 7.17 32.34
N ALA A 267 -11.71 7.51 33.49
CA ALA A 267 -10.27 7.75 33.60
C ALA A 267 -9.45 6.49 33.35
N ALA A 268 -9.97 5.31 33.73
CA ALA A 268 -9.35 4.03 33.39
C ALA A 268 -9.26 3.81 31.87
N TYR A 269 -10.34 4.03 31.11
CA TYR A 269 -10.31 3.93 29.65
C TYR A 269 -9.35 4.93 29.01
N ALA A 270 -9.44 6.20 29.44
CA ALA A 270 -8.58 7.26 28.93
C ALA A 270 -7.10 6.95 29.16
N ARG A 271 -6.69 6.69 30.41
CA ARG A 271 -5.29 6.35 30.72
C ARG A 271 -4.78 5.16 29.93
N ASN A 272 -5.60 4.13 29.80
CA ASN A 272 -5.20 2.93 29.10
C ASN A 272 -4.90 3.21 27.61
N ARG A 273 -5.82 3.91 26.94
CA ARG A 273 -5.68 4.25 25.53
C ARG A 273 -4.56 5.27 25.29
N THR A 274 -4.45 6.29 26.13
CA THR A 274 -3.39 7.31 26.04
C THR A 274 -1.99 6.73 26.26
N ARG A 275 -1.85 5.76 27.16
CA ARG A 275 -0.54 5.15 27.45
C ARG A 275 -0.06 4.20 26.34
N HIS A 276 -0.99 3.51 25.70
CA HIS A 276 -0.65 2.33 24.90
C HIS A 276 -0.82 2.49 23.39
N PHE A 277 -1.58 3.49 22.93
CA PHE A 277 -1.53 3.89 21.52
C PHE A 277 -0.36 4.83 21.27
N GLY A 278 0.35 4.65 20.16
CA GLY A 278 1.35 5.61 19.68
C GLY A 278 0.73 6.90 19.15
N CYS A 279 1.57 7.89 18.91
CA CYS A 279 1.15 9.25 18.57
C CYS A 279 0.37 9.33 17.24
N GLU A 280 0.74 8.54 16.24
CA GLU A 280 0.04 8.49 14.96
C GLU A 280 -1.37 7.89 15.13
N VAL A 281 -1.48 6.78 15.86
CA VAL A 281 -2.79 6.18 16.15
C VAL A 281 -3.67 7.14 16.93
N GLN A 282 -3.16 7.77 17.99
CA GLN A 282 -3.93 8.77 18.75
C GLN A 282 -4.40 9.94 17.87
N ARG A 283 -3.52 10.48 17.01
CA ARG A 283 -3.86 11.56 16.06
C ARG A 283 -5.02 11.15 15.15
N ARG A 284 -4.96 9.94 14.58
CA ARG A 284 -6.02 9.41 13.70
C ARG A 284 -7.33 9.23 14.44
N LEU A 285 -7.30 8.68 15.66
CA LEU A 285 -8.50 8.50 16.46
C LEU A 285 -9.18 9.84 16.81
N LEU A 286 -8.39 10.87 17.14
CA LEU A 286 -8.91 12.22 17.41
C LEU A 286 -9.54 12.85 16.17
N LEU A 287 -8.84 12.83 15.03
CA LEU A 287 -9.36 13.35 13.76
C LEU A 287 -10.62 12.62 13.31
N GLY A 288 -10.64 11.29 13.45
CA GLY A 288 -11.79 10.47 13.11
C GLY A 288 -13.01 10.75 13.98
N THR A 289 -12.80 10.86 15.30
CA THR A 289 -13.87 11.20 16.25
C THR A 289 -14.46 12.58 15.95
N TYR A 290 -13.60 13.55 15.62
CA TYR A 290 -14.03 14.87 15.18
C TYR A 290 -14.81 14.83 13.86
N ALA A 291 -14.34 14.09 12.86
CA ALA A 291 -15.04 13.96 11.59
C ALA A 291 -16.42 13.27 11.69
N LEU A 292 -16.68 12.57 12.80
CA LEU A 292 -17.96 11.91 13.10
C LEU A 292 -18.81 12.64 14.15
N SER A 293 -18.35 13.76 14.70
CA SER A 293 -19.10 14.49 15.73
C SER A 293 -20.28 15.26 15.16
N GLY A 294 -21.36 15.36 15.95
CA GLY A 294 -22.52 16.25 15.76
C GLY A 294 -22.77 16.73 14.33
N GLU A 295 -22.50 18.00 14.08
CA GLU A 295 -22.70 18.66 12.79
C GLU A 295 -21.58 18.38 11.78
N GLN A 296 -20.37 18.03 12.26
CA GLN A 296 -19.18 17.80 11.42
C GLN A 296 -19.32 16.56 10.53
N ILE A 297 -20.12 15.56 10.90
CA ILE A 297 -20.31 14.34 10.10
C ILE A 297 -20.80 14.63 8.67
N ALA A 298 -21.68 15.62 8.52
CA ALA A 298 -22.22 16.01 7.23
C ALA A 298 -21.21 16.82 6.39
N GLU A 299 -20.35 17.58 7.05
CA GLU A 299 -19.35 18.45 6.43
C GLU A 299 -18.10 17.69 5.99
N TYR A 300 -17.66 16.71 6.79
CA TYR A 300 -16.44 15.95 6.55
C TYR A 300 -16.75 14.54 6.02
N PHE A 301 -17.31 13.66 6.86
CA PHE A 301 -17.44 12.25 6.52
C PHE A 301 -18.37 12.01 5.33
N HIS A 302 -19.56 12.61 5.31
CA HIS A 302 -20.48 12.48 4.17
C HIS A 302 -19.91 13.06 2.87
N GLN A 303 -19.17 14.18 2.93
CA GLN A 303 -18.53 14.74 1.74
C GLN A 303 -17.40 13.84 1.24
N ALA A 304 -16.58 13.28 2.14
CA ALA A 304 -15.54 12.34 1.77
C ALA A 304 -16.11 11.08 1.10
N GLN A 305 -17.25 10.56 1.58
CA GLN A 305 -17.95 9.44 0.92
C GLN A 305 -18.46 9.80 -0.49
N LYS A 306 -18.94 11.03 -0.71
CA LYS A 306 -19.30 11.51 -2.05
C LYS A 306 -18.08 11.61 -2.97
N VAL A 307 -16.95 12.12 -2.47
CA VAL A 307 -15.69 12.16 -3.22
C VAL A 307 -15.21 10.75 -3.56
N ARG A 308 -15.29 9.80 -2.61
CA ARG A 308 -15.00 8.37 -2.87
C ARG A 308 -15.85 7.83 -4.02
N ARG A 309 -17.14 8.18 -4.08
CA ARG A 309 -18.02 7.79 -5.19
C ARG A 309 -17.57 8.38 -6.53
N LEU A 310 -17.21 9.67 -6.56
CA LEU A 310 -16.69 10.32 -7.78
C LEU A 310 -15.39 9.67 -8.26
N VAL A 311 -14.48 9.31 -7.34
CA VAL A 311 -13.26 8.57 -7.68
C VAL A 311 -13.59 7.20 -8.29
N ALA A 312 -14.53 6.46 -7.72
CA ALA A 312 -14.96 5.17 -8.27
C ALA A 312 -15.62 5.31 -9.66
N GLU A 313 -16.38 6.39 -9.89
CA GLU A 313 -17.00 6.68 -11.19
C GLU A 313 -15.96 7.02 -12.26
N ASP A 314 -14.88 7.71 -11.91
CA ASP A 314 -13.78 7.96 -12.85
C ASP A 314 -13.16 6.65 -13.35
N PHE A 315 -12.86 5.71 -12.46
CA PHE A 315 -12.36 4.39 -12.84
C PHE A 315 -13.36 3.63 -13.71
N THR A 316 -14.64 3.64 -13.33
CA THR A 316 -15.71 2.97 -14.09
C THR A 316 -15.73 3.46 -15.54
N LYS A 317 -15.71 4.79 -15.74
CA LYS A 317 -15.66 5.41 -17.07
C LYS A 317 -14.38 5.05 -17.82
N ALA A 318 -13.23 5.10 -17.15
CA ALA A 318 -11.96 4.74 -17.80
C ALA A 318 -11.97 3.28 -18.31
N PHE A 319 -12.52 2.33 -17.54
CA PHE A 319 -12.63 0.93 -17.95
C PHE A 319 -13.67 0.68 -19.07
N GLU A 320 -14.48 1.66 -19.46
CA GLU A 320 -15.26 1.57 -20.71
C GLU A 320 -14.31 1.57 -21.92
N GLU A 321 -13.24 2.37 -21.86
CA GLU A 321 -12.27 2.58 -22.93
C GLU A 321 -11.10 1.60 -22.90
N VAL A 322 -10.64 1.20 -21.71
CA VAL A 322 -9.44 0.38 -21.51
C VAL A 322 -9.73 -0.87 -20.68
N ASP A 323 -8.83 -1.84 -20.71
CA ASP A 323 -8.98 -3.10 -19.99
C ASP A 323 -8.25 -3.08 -18.64
N ILE A 324 -7.15 -2.34 -18.55
CA ILE A 324 -6.40 -2.06 -17.32
C ILE A 324 -5.79 -0.66 -17.36
N LEU A 325 -5.30 -0.18 -16.21
CA LEU A 325 -4.56 1.08 -16.09
C LEU A 325 -3.13 0.81 -15.65
N LEU A 326 -2.20 1.63 -16.14
CA LEU A 326 -0.79 1.65 -15.74
C LEU A 326 -0.46 3.01 -15.10
N THR A 327 0.03 2.98 -13.86
CA THR A 327 0.44 4.16 -13.09
C THR A 327 1.79 3.92 -12.40
N PRO A 328 2.47 4.95 -11.85
CA PRO A 328 3.54 4.72 -10.88
C PRO A 328 2.99 4.03 -9.62
N ALA A 329 3.80 3.22 -8.94
CA ALA A 329 3.43 2.63 -7.65
C ALA A 329 3.76 3.55 -6.46
N ALA A 330 4.72 4.46 -6.65
CA ALA A 330 5.13 5.46 -5.67
C ALA A 330 5.61 6.73 -6.41
N PRO A 331 5.63 7.91 -5.76
CA PRO A 331 6.12 9.14 -6.38
C PRO A 331 7.65 9.13 -6.62
N GLY A 332 8.39 8.26 -5.95
CA GLY A 332 9.83 8.14 -6.12
C GLY A 332 10.43 6.97 -5.35
N PRO A 333 11.77 6.90 -5.26
CA PRO A 333 12.45 5.86 -4.49
C PRO A 333 12.12 5.98 -3.01
N ALA A 334 12.44 4.92 -2.25
CA ALA A 334 12.31 4.91 -0.81
C ALA A 334 13.04 6.13 -0.18
N PRO A 335 12.40 6.95 0.67
CA PRO A 335 13.06 8.03 1.39
C PRO A 335 14.15 7.53 2.36
N LEU A 336 15.10 8.40 2.72
CA LEU A 336 16.01 8.11 3.82
C LEU A 336 15.21 8.04 5.13
N LEU A 337 15.61 7.12 6.02
CA LEU A 337 14.94 6.92 7.30
C LEU A 337 15.04 8.17 8.17
N GLU A 338 16.20 8.82 8.21
CA GLU A 338 16.41 10.05 8.98
C GLU A 338 15.54 11.20 8.48
N GLU A 339 15.47 11.41 7.16
CA GLU A 339 14.60 12.41 6.55
C GLU A 339 13.13 12.12 6.88
N ALA A 340 12.70 10.86 6.73
CA ALA A 340 11.32 10.45 6.97
C ALA A 340 10.89 10.65 8.44
N LEU A 341 11.80 10.51 9.40
CA LEU A 341 11.55 10.75 10.83
C LEU A 341 11.37 12.25 11.16
N GLU A 342 11.88 13.14 10.32
CA GLU A 342 11.82 14.59 10.51
C GLU A 342 10.67 15.26 9.76
N GLN A 343 10.09 14.57 8.76
CA GLN A 343 9.00 15.12 7.98
C GLN A 343 7.70 15.29 8.80
N PRO A 344 6.93 16.37 8.57
CA PRO A 344 5.61 16.52 9.17
C PRO A 344 4.66 15.46 8.60
N PRO A 345 3.62 15.04 9.36
CA PRO A 345 2.71 13.99 8.93
C PRO A 345 2.09 14.23 7.55
N ALA A 346 1.69 15.47 7.25
CA ALA A 346 1.10 15.83 5.96
C ALA A 346 1.99 15.50 4.75
N VAL A 347 3.32 15.60 4.88
CA VAL A 347 4.27 15.23 3.82
C VAL A 347 4.41 13.71 3.74
N THR A 348 4.43 13.00 4.86
CA THR A 348 4.47 11.53 4.83
C THR A 348 3.21 10.94 4.18
N TYR A 349 2.06 11.58 4.37
CA TYR A 349 0.77 11.16 3.83
C TYR A 349 0.68 11.27 2.31
N SER A 350 1.35 12.26 1.70
CA SER A 350 1.34 12.42 0.25
C SER A 350 2.10 11.30 -0.49
N GLY A 351 2.92 10.52 0.23
CA GLY A 351 3.57 9.33 -0.32
C GLY A 351 2.60 8.29 -0.89
N ASP A 352 1.36 8.27 -0.38
CA ASP A 352 0.31 7.31 -0.79
C ASP A 352 -0.57 7.83 -1.95
N VAL A 353 -0.24 8.99 -2.54
CA VAL A 353 -1.08 9.64 -3.57
C VAL A 353 -1.33 8.74 -4.79
N MET A 354 -0.38 7.83 -5.09
CA MET A 354 -0.47 6.90 -6.22
C MET A 354 -1.36 5.69 -5.96
N THR A 355 -1.58 5.33 -4.70
CA THR A 355 -2.15 4.02 -4.32
C THR A 355 -3.55 4.16 -3.72
N ILE A 356 -3.84 5.29 -3.06
CA ILE A 356 -5.14 5.58 -2.45
C ILE A 356 -6.33 5.50 -3.44
N PRO A 357 -6.28 6.07 -4.66
CA PRO A 357 -7.45 6.11 -5.53
C PRO A 357 -8.04 4.73 -5.81
N ALA A 358 -7.21 3.74 -6.14
CA ALA A 358 -7.65 2.36 -6.37
C ALA A 358 -8.25 1.71 -5.12
N SER A 359 -7.71 2.03 -3.94
CA SER A 359 -8.21 1.53 -2.65
C SER A 359 -9.60 2.08 -2.35
N LEU A 360 -9.82 3.39 -2.55
CA LEU A 360 -11.13 4.02 -2.39
C LEU A 360 -12.19 3.40 -3.31
N ALA A 361 -11.79 3.03 -4.53
CA ALA A 361 -12.65 2.37 -5.50
C ALA A 361 -12.81 0.85 -5.28
N GLY A 362 -12.09 0.25 -4.32
CA GLY A 362 -12.15 -1.18 -4.02
C GLY A 362 -11.56 -2.08 -5.12
N LEU A 363 -10.70 -1.54 -5.98
CA LEU A 363 -10.18 -2.20 -7.18
C LEU A 363 -8.92 -3.02 -6.90
N PRO A 364 -8.71 -4.15 -7.60
CA PRO A 364 -7.45 -4.88 -7.52
C PRO A 364 -6.32 -4.04 -8.13
N ALA A 365 -5.17 -4.03 -7.45
CA ALA A 365 -3.99 -3.28 -7.87
C ALA A 365 -2.71 -4.05 -7.54
N LEU A 366 -1.79 -4.08 -8.50
CA LEU A 366 -0.56 -4.87 -8.47
C LEU A 366 0.63 -3.95 -8.65
N ALA A 367 1.51 -3.87 -7.66
CA ALA A 367 2.84 -3.29 -7.81
C ALA A 367 3.77 -4.30 -8.49
N VAL A 368 4.44 -3.87 -9.56
CA VAL A 368 5.43 -4.65 -10.32
C VAL A 368 6.75 -3.89 -10.29
N PRO A 369 7.86 -4.53 -9.87
CA PRO A 369 9.17 -3.90 -9.90
C PRO A 369 9.62 -3.69 -11.35
N VAL A 370 10.15 -2.50 -11.67
CA VAL A 370 10.65 -2.21 -13.04
C VAL A 370 12.16 -2.27 -13.07
N GLY A 371 12.83 -1.63 -12.11
CA GLY A 371 14.27 -1.56 -12.11
C GLY A 371 14.81 -0.73 -10.97
N VAL A 372 16.06 -0.37 -11.10
CA VAL A 372 16.82 0.44 -10.15
C VAL A 372 17.17 1.77 -10.81
N GLY A 373 16.85 2.89 -10.15
CA GLY A 373 17.17 4.22 -10.68
C GLY A 373 18.68 4.39 -10.90
N ALA A 374 19.07 5.03 -12.01
CA ALA A 374 20.49 5.21 -12.34
C ALA A 374 21.24 6.00 -11.27
N ASP A 375 20.64 7.10 -10.80
CA ASP A 375 21.27 8.02 -9.84
C ASP A 375 21.09 7.57 -8.39
N ASP A 376 19.86 7.20 -8.02
CA ASP A 376 19.52 6.84 -6.64
C ASP A 376 19.98 5.44 -6.26
N ARG A 377 20.19 4.55 -7.24
CA ARG A 377 20.52 3.13 -7.07
C ARG A 377 19.51 2.39 -6.20
N LEU A 378 18.24 2.81 -6.23
CA LEU A 378 17.15 2.24 -5.44
C LEU A 378 16.06 1.64 -6.34
N PRO A 379 15.31 0.63 -5.83
CA PRO A 379 14.20 0.05 -6.57
C PRO A 379 13.09 1.07 -6.86
N ILE A 380 12.53 0.94 -8.07
CA ILE A 380 11.37 1.68 -8.54
C ILE A 380 10.41 0.70 -9.20
N GLY A 381 9.11 0.91 -8.96
CA GLY A 381 8.04 0.06 -9.49
C GLY A 381 6.88 0.85 -10.09
N VAL A 382 6.09 0.16 -10.90
CA VAL A 382 4.83 0.63 -11.45
C VAL A 382 3.67 -0.14 -10.84
N GLN A 383 2.47 0.36 -11.04
CA GLN A 383 1.23 -0.23 -10.57
C GLN A 383 0.31 -0.49 -11.77
N LEU A 384 -0.19 -1.71 -11.84
CA LEU A 384 -1.31 -2.08 -12.70
C LEU A 384 -2.61 -2.05 -11.87
N ILE A 385 -3.69 -1.53 -12.44
CA ILE A 385 -5.02 -1.51 -11.81
C ILE A 385 -6.01 -2.11 -12.79
N ALA A 386 -6.78 -3.10 -12.35
CA ALA A 386 -7.82 -3.72 -13.15
C ALA A 386 -9.22 -3.39 -12.60
N PRO A 387 -10.29 -3.62 -13.38
CA PRO A 387 -11.65 -3.54 -12.85
C PRO A 387 -11.86 -4.51 -11.69
N ARG A 388 -12.91 -4.25 -10.91
CA ARG A 388 -13.26 -5.09 -9.75
C ARG A 388 -13.44 -6.56 -10.19
N LEU A 389 -12.91 -7.48 -9.38
CA LEU A 389 -12.88 -8.93 -9.56
C LEU A 389 -12.02 -9.44 -10.72
N CYS A 390 -11.35 -8.56 -11.47
CA CYS A 390 -10.44 -8.94 -12.56
C CYS A 390 -9.03 -9.29 -12.05
N ASP A 391 -8.89 -9.82 -10.84
CA ASP A 391 -7.62 -10.15 -10.18
C ASP A 391 -6.77 -11.13 -11.01
N GLY A 392 -7.40 -12.17 -11.57
CA GLY A 392 -6.69 -13.16 -12.42
C GLY A 392 -6.13 -12.54 -13.71
N ARG A 393 -6.85 -11.61 -14.32
CA ARG A 393 -6.36 -10.82 -15.45
C ARG A 393 -5.19 -9.94 -15.04
N LEU A 394 -5.35 -9.21 -13.95
CA LEU A 394 -4.32 -8.32 -13.41
C LEU A 394 -3.00 -9.07 -13.19
N LEU A 395 -3.06 -10.25 -12.58
CA LEU A 395 -1.92 -11.13 -12.36
C LEU A 395 -1.30 -11.60 -13.69
N SER A 396 -2.12 -12.01 -14.66
CA SER A 396 -1.61 -12.48 -15.96
C SER A 396 -0.92 -11.37 -16.76
N VAL A 397 -1.43 -10.13 -16.70
CA VAL A 397 -0.75 -9.00 -17.33
C VAL A 397 0.52 -8.62 -16.56
N GLY A 398 0.50 -8.71 -15.22
CA GLY A 398 1.67 -8.48 -14.39
C GLY A 398 2.81 -9.45 -14.69
N GLU A 399 2.52 -10.75 -14.81
CA GLU A 399 3.48 -11.78 -15.21
C GLU A 399 4.10 -11.45 -16.57
N ALA A 400 3.26 -11.13 -17.58
CA ALA A 400 3.75 -10.77 -18.90
C ALA A 400 4.60 -9.48 -18.91
N LEU A 401 4.25 -8.48 -18.09
CA LEU A 401 5.04 -7.26 -17.96
C LEU A 401 6.41 -7.56 -17.33
N GLU A 402 6.44 -8.35 -16.26
CA GLU A 402 7.67 -8.77 -15.58
C GLU A 402 8.61 -9.53 -16.55
N ASP A 403 8.06 -10.46 -17.35
CA ASP A 403 8.81 -11.19 -18.39
C ASP A 403 9.39 -10.26 -19.47
N CYS A 404 8.58 -9.32 -19.96
CA CYS A 404 9.04 -8.35 -20.97
C CYS A 404 10.18 -7.48 -20.45
N LEU A 405 10.04 -6.96 -19.22
CA LEU A 405 11.08 -6.15 -18.58
C LEU A 405 12.40 -6.93 -18.42
N ALA A 406 12.31 -8.20 -18.00
CA ALA A 406 13.48 -9.05 -17.88
C ALA A 406 14.19 -9.30 -19.21
N SER A 407 13.43 -9.44 -20.31
CA SER A 407 13.99 -9.62 -21.65
C SER A 407 14.72 -8.38 -22.16
N GLU A 408 14.18 -7.18 -21.89
CA GLU A 408 14.77 -5.90 -22.28
C GLU A 408 16.07 -5.60 -21.51
N ALA A 409 16.14 -6.01 -20.23
CA ALA A 409 17.34 -5.89 -19.41
C ALA A 409 18.56 -6.61 -20.02
N GLN A 410 18.35 -7.64 -20.84
CA GLN A 410 19.41 -8.37 -21.52
C GLN A 410 19.91 -7.67 -22.81
N HIS A 411 19.19 -6.64 -23.30
CA HIS A 411 19.38 -6.09 -24.65
C HIS A 411 19.68 -4.58 -24.70
N HIS A 412 19.54 -3.81 -23.61
CA HIS A 412 19.70 -2.34 -23.62
C HIS A 412 20.43 -1.75 -22.40
N GLU A 413 21.36 -0.81 -22.63
CA GLU A 413 22.12 -0.07 -21.60
C GLU A 413 21.67 1.41 -21.38
N ASP A 414 20.66 1.94 -22.11
CA ASP A 414 20.49 3.41 -22.26
C ASP A 414 19.14 4.01 -21.79
N THR A 415 18.50 3.45 -20.75
CA THR A 415 17.16 3.90 -20.27
C THR A 415 17.18 4.77 -19.01
N GLY A 416 18.36 5.10 -18.46
CA GLY A 416 18.46 5.76 -17.14
C GLY A 416 17.97 4.88 -15.97
N LEU A 417 17.76 3.58 -16.21
CA LEU A 417 17.34 2.56 -15.27
C LEU A 417 18.16 1.28 -15.50
N ALA A 418 18.58 0.63 -14.42
CA ALA A 418 19.02 -0.76 -14.48
C ALA A 418 17.81 -1.65 -14.23
N VAL A 419 17.20 -2.16 -15.30
CA VAL A 419 15.99 -3.01 -15.25
C VAL A 419 16.31 -4.30 -14.48
N PHE A 420 15.38 -4.78 -13.66
CA PHE A 420 15.58 -6.05 -12.95
C PHE A 420 15.65 -7.21 -13.95
N ALA A 421 16.67 -8.06 -13.84
CA ALA A 421 16.70 -9.33 -14.55
C ALA A 421 15.60 -10.26 -13.99
N ALA A 422 15.11 -11.19 -14.81
CA ALA A 422 14.22 -12.28 -14.36
C ALA A 422 14.86 -12.98 -13.16
N ARG A 423 14.09 -13.15 -12.08
CA ARG A 423 14.52 -13.82 -10.85
C ARG A 423 14.14 -15.29 -10.86
#